data_AF-A0A7W5IQG6-F1
#
_entry.id   AF-A0A7W5IQG6-F1
#
_cell.length_a   1.000
_cell.length_b   1.000
_cell.length_c   1.000
_cell.angle_alpha   90.00
_cell.angle_beta   90.00
_cell.angle_gamma   90.00
#
_symmetry.space_group_name_H-M   'P 1'
#
loop_
_entity.id
_entity.type
_entity.pdbx_description
1 polymer ?
#
loop_
_entity_poly.entity_id
_entity_poly.type
_entity_poly.pdbx_seq_one_letter_code
_entity_poly.pdbx_strand_id
1 'polypeptide(L)'
;MTRGVAAILLFAWSIGVTALDNSLRPILIQRAIALPMILILAGVAGGLIAFGMVGLFIGPVMLAVTYALMLAWIDSQEAARGASNTPATPDAPTAASDSVTHE
;
A
#
# COMPACT_ATOMS: atom_id res chain seq x y z
N MET A 1 12.19 3.33 -40.27
CA MET A 1 10.76 3.20 -39.90
C MET A 1 10.55 2.77 -38.43
N THR A 2 11.40 1.94 -37.82
CA THR A 2 11.28 1.51 -36.41
C THR A 2 11.35 2.64 -35.37
N ARG A 3 12.12 3.70 -35.64
CA ARG A 3 12.26 4.87 -34.75
C ARG A 3 10.94 5.63 -34.54
N GLY A 4 10.09 5.73 -35.57
CA GLY A 4 8.79 6.39 -35.47
C GLY A 4 7.78 5.57 -34.64
N VAL A 5 7.82 4.25 -34.78
CA VAL A 5 6.99 3.34 -33.99
C VAL A 5 7.37 3.41 -32.50
N ALA A 6 8.67 3.41 -32.19
CA ALA A 6 9.14 3.59 -30.82
C ALA A 6 8.70 4.94 -30.22
N ALA A 7 8.78 6.03 -31.00
CA ALA A 7 8.32 7.34 -30.55
C ALA A 7 6.82 7.36 -30.24
N ILE A 8 6.00 6.73 -31.09
CA ILE A 8 4.53 6.64 -30.88
C ILE A 8 4.20 5.78 -29.66
N LEU A 9 4.87 4.64 -29.49
CA LEU A 9 4.67 3.76 -28.34
C LEU A 9 5.08 4.45 -27.03
N LEU A 10 6.24 5.12 -27.00
CA LEU A 10 6.69 5.86 -25.83
C LEU A 10 5.78 7.05 -25.54
N PHE A 11 5.25 7.73 -26.56
CA PHE A 11 4.29 8.81 -26.37
C PHE A 11 2.98 8.32 -25.75
N ALA A 12 2.40 7.24 -26.29
CA ALA A 12 1.19 6.62 -25.73
C ALA A 12 1.42 6.09 -24.30
N TRP A 13 2.57 5.44 -24.07
CA TRP A 13 2.99 4.97 -22.75
C TRP A 13 3.15 6.12 -21.75
N SER A 14 3.80 7.21 -22.16
CA SER A 14 4.03 8.37 -21.32
C SER A 14 2.73 9.07 -20.92
N ILE A 15 1.71 9.10 -21.80
CA ILE A 15 0.38 9.62 -21.45
C ILE A 15 -0.22 8.79 -20.31
N GLY A 16 -0.15 7.46 -20.41
CA GLY A 16 -0.63 6.56 -19.36
C GLY A 16 0.08 6.75 -18.03
N VAL A 17 1.42 6.83 -18.06
CA VAL A 17 2.24 7.06 -16.85
C VAL A 17 1.96 8.43 -16.24
N THR A 18 1.87 9.49 -17.05
CA THR A 18 1.61 10.85 -16.56
C THR A 18 0.22 10.96 -15.93
N ALA A 19 -0.78 10.30 -16.52
CA ALA A 19 -2.12 10.23 -15.94
C ALA A 19 -2.14 9.47 -14.61
N LEU A 20 -1.34 8.42 -14.50
CA LEU A 20 -1.16 7.65 -13.27
C LEU A 20 -0.53 8.53 -12.18
N ASP A 21 0.62 9.14 -12.45
CA ASP A 21 1.33 10.01 -11.50
C ASP A 21 0.47 11.21 -11.05
N ASN A 22 -0.32 11.78 -11.97
CA ASN A 22 -1.23 12.88 -11.68
C ASN A 22 -2.48 12.45 -10.90
N SER A 23 -2.82 11.16 -10.90
CA SER A 23 -3.92 10.58 -10.10
C SER A 23 -3.43 10.13 -8.73
N LEU A 24 -2.20 9.62 -8.61
CA LEU A 24 -1.61 9.22 -7.34
C LEU A 24 -1.49 10.41 -6.38
N ARG A 25 -1.04 11.56 -6.87
CA ARG A 25 -0.83 12.77 -6.05
C ARG A 25 -2.10 13.25 -5.30
N PRO A 26 -3.28 13.42 -5.94
CA PRO A 26 -4.50 13.77 -5.23
C PRO A 26 -5.06 12.63 -4.38
N ILE A 27 -4.92 11.37 -4.78
CA ILE A 27 -5.41 10.21 -4.00
C ILE A 27 -4.66 10.06 -2.67
N LEU A 28 -3.35 10.31 -2.67
CA LEU A 28 -2.54 10.27 -1.44
C LEU A 28 -2.83 11.46 -0.51
N ILE A 29 -3.32 12.59 -1.02
CA ILE A 29 -3.61 13.81 -0.25
C ILE A 29 -5.09 13.89 0.21
N GLN A 30 -6.05 13.33 -0.55
CA GLN A 30 -7.50 13.34 -0.21
C GLN A 30 -7.92 12.21 0.77
N ARG A 31 -6.95 11.50 1.35
CA ARG A 31 -7.07 10.26 2.12
C ARG A 31 -7.68 10.47 3.52
N ALA A 32 -8.96 10.82 3.61
CA ALA A 32 -9.69 10.58 4.85
C ALA A 32 -11.07 9.95 4.65
N ILE A 33 -11.85 10.30 3.63
CA ILE A 33 -13.31 10.03 3.69
C ILE A 33 -13.92 9.36 2.44
N ALA A 34 -13.25 9.30 1.26
CA ALA A 34 -13.88 8.85 -0.01
C ALA A 34 -13.25 7.64 -0.72
N LEU A 35 -12.31 6.94 -0.09
CA LEU A 35 -11.45 5.93 -0.73
C LEU A 35 -12.18 4.76 -1.42
N PRO A 36 -13.24 4.14 -0.86
CA PRO A 36 -13.85 2.96 -1.48
C PRO A 36 -14.55 3.27 -2.80
N MET A 37 -15.28 4.40 -2.88
CA MET A 37 -16.06 4.77 -4.06
C MET A 37 -15.14 5.09 -5.25
N ILE A 38 -14.12 5.93 -5.03
CA ILE A 38 -13.19 6.33 -6.08
C ILE A 38 -12.38 5.12 -6.58
N LEU A 39 -11.98 4.21 -5.67
CA LEU A 39 -11.23 3.01 -6.04
C LEU A 39 -12.07 2.06 -6.91
N ILE A 40 -13.36 1.91 -6.61
CA ILE A 40 -14.28 1.10 -7.42
C ILE A 40 -14.49 1.76 -8.79
N LEU A 41 -14.78 3.07 -8.84
CA LEU A 41 -14.99 3.78 -10.11
C LEU A 41 -13.74 3.77 -11.00
N ALA A 42 -12.57 4.01 -10.42
CA ALA A 42 -11.29 3.93 -11.13
C ALA A 42 -11.02 2.52 -11.63
N GLY A 43 -11.30 1.50 -10.82
CA GLY A 43 -11.15 0.09 -11.21
C GLY A 43 -12.11 -0.32 -12.32
N VAL A 44 -13.38 0.08 -12.26
CA VAL A 44 -14.37 -0.17 -13.30
C VAL A 44 -13.99 0.53 -14.60
N ALA A 45 -13.68 1.83 -14.56
CA ALA A 45 -13.34 2.61 -15.76
C ALA A 45 -12.04 2.11 -16.41
N GLY A 46 -11.00 1.91 -15.61
CA GLY A 46 -9.72 1.38 -16.08
C GLY A 46 -9.84 -0.05 -16.61
N GLY A 47 -10.59 -0.90 -15.91
CA GLY A 47 -10.88 -2.27 -16.33
C GLY A 47 -11.63 -2.32 -17.67
N LEU A 48 -12.63 -1.46 -17.84
CA LEU A 48 -13.40 -1.37 -19.08
C LEU A 48 -12.53 -0.96 -20.27
N ILE A 49 -11.60 -0.02 -20.08
CA ILE A 49 -10.68 0.44 -21.14
C ILE A 49 -9.63 -0.64 -21.47
N ALA A 50 -9.10 -1.35 -20.47
CA ALA A 50 -8.01 -2.32 -20.67
C ALA A 50 -8.50 -3.70 -21.15
N PHE A 51 -9.62 -4.19 -20.62
CA PHE A 51 -10.11 -5.56 -20.82
C PHE A 51 -11.57 -5.62 -21.31
N GLY A 52 -12.21 -4.48 -21.61
CA GLY A 52 -13.62 -4.44 -22.02
C GLY A 52 -14.57 -4.87 -20.91
N MET A 53 -15.66 -5.55 -21.28
CA MET A 53 -16.71 -5.98 -20.33
C MET A 53 -16.18 -6.84 -19.17
N VAL A 54 -15.19 -7.70 -19.43
CA VAL A 54 -14.59 -8.57 -18.40
C VAL A 54 -13.85 -7.73 -17.34
N GLY A 55 -13.31 -6.59 -17.76
CA GLY A 55 -12.66 -5.63 -16.89
C GLY A 55 -13.56 -4.99 -15.85
N LEU A 56 -14.89 -5.05 -16.00
CA LEU A 56 -15.83 -4.58 -14.99
C LEU A 56 -15.73 -5.37 -13.68
N PHE A 57 -15.34 -6.65 -13.78
CA PHE A 57 -15.09 -7.51 -12.63
C PHE A 57 -13.62 -7.51 -12.23
N ILE A 58 -12.72 -7.66 -13.19
CA ILE A 58 -11.27 -7.76 -12.93
C ILE A 58 -10.71 -6.46 -12.36
N GLY A 59 -11.14 -5.31 -12.88
CA GLY A 59 -10.62 -4.00 -12.50
C GLY A 59 -10.78 -3.71 -11.00
N PRO A 60 -12.01 -3.68 -10.46
CA PRO A 60 -12.25 -3.44 -9.03
C PRO A 60 -11.56 -4.47 -8.13
N VAL A 61 -11.57 -5.75 -8.51
CA VAL A 61 -10.93 -6.83 -7.73
C VAL A 61 -9.42 -6.63 -7.64
N MET A 62 -8.75 -6.35 -8.77
CA MET A 62 -7.30 -6.11 -8.78
C MET A 62 -6.90 -4.88 -7.96
N LEU A 63 -7.67 -3.78 -8.04
CA LEU A 63 -7.40 -2.61 -7.22
C LEU A 63 -7.61 -2.91 -5.73
N ALA A 64 -8.66 -3.65 -5.36
CA ALA A 64 -8.93 -4.02 -3.97
C ALA A 64 -7.78 -4.87 -3.39
N VAL A 65 -7.30 -5.87 -4.13
CA VAL A 65 -6.18 -6.72 -3.70
C VAL A 65 -4.90 -5.90 -3.56
N THR A 66 -4.57 -5.06 -4.55
CA THR A 66 -3.38 -4.21 -4.50
C THR A 66 -3.42 -3.24 -3.32
N TYR A 67 -4.58 -2.62 -3.09
CA TYR A 67 -4.79 -1.73 -1.94
C TYR A 67 -4.64 -2.47 -0.61
N ALA A 68 -5.21 -3.67 -0.50
CA ALA A 68 -5.09 -4.50 0.70
C ALA A 68 -3.63 -4.91 0.96
N LEU A 69 -2.89 -5.32 -0.08
CA LEU A 69 -1.46 -5.66 0.03
C LEU A 69 -0.62 -4.45 0.43
N MET A 70 -0.90 -3.27 -0.14
CA MET A 70 -0.22 -2.04 0.22
C MET A 70 -0.47 -1.66 1.69
N LEU A 71 -1.71 -1.84 2.17
CA LEU A 71 -2.06 -1.57 3.56
C LEU A 71 -1.37 -2.55 4.53
N ALA A 72 -1.34 -3.84 4.17
CA ALA A 72 -0.64 -4.87 4.93
C ALA A 72 0.88 -4.60 5.02
N TRP A 73 1.49 -4.10 3.93
CA TRP A 73 2.90 -3.74 3.95
C TRP A 73 3.19 -2.56 4.89
N ILE A 74 2.35 -1.54 4.88
CA ILE A 74 2.49 -0.37 5.79
C ILE A 74 2.39 -0.82 7.25
N ASP A 75 1.39 -1.65 7.58
CA ASP A 75 1.16 -2.18 8.93
C ASP A 75 2.34 -3.04 9.43
N SER A 76 2.90 -3.88 8.55
CA SER A 76 4.06 -4.72 8.89
C SER A 76 5.31 -3.93 9.31
N GLN A 77 5.48 -2.70 8.80
CA GLN A 77 6.60 -1.82 9.15
C GLN A 77 6.44 -1.19 10.54
N GLU A 78 5.21 -1.00 11.02
CA GLU A 78 4.94 -0.50 12.37
C GLU A 78 5.22 -1.60 13.41
N ALA A 79 4.81 -2.84 13.13
CA ALA A 79 5.13 -3.99 13.97
C ALA A 79 6.64 -4.21 14.14
N ALA A 80 7.42 -4.04 13.06
CA ALA A 80 8.88 -4.16 13.12
C ALA A 80 9.56 -3.07 13.96
N ARG A 81 9.02 -1.84 13.98
CA ARG A 81 9.53 -0.73 14.82
C ARG A 81 9.16 -0.89 16.30
N GLY A 82 8.01 -1.51 16.59
CA GLY A 82 7.61 -1.81 17.97
C GLY A 82 8.55 -2.79 18.67
N ALA A 83 9.07 -3.78 17.94
CA ALA A 83 10.00 -4.77 18.48
C ALA A 83 11.38 -4.18 18.84
N SER A 84 11.87 -3.17 18.10
CA SER A 84 13.15 -2.50 18.41
C SER A 84 13.10 -1.53 19.59
N ASN A 85 11.90 -1.12 20.01
CA ASN A 85 11.71 -0.18 21.11
C ASN A 85 11.43 -0.87 22.45
N THR A 86 11.54 -2.20 22.53
CA THR A 86 11.63 -2.86 23.84
C THR A 86 12.98 -2.47 24.43
N PRO A 87 13.05 -1.68 25.52
CA PRO A 87 14.29 -1.56 26.25
C PRO A 87 14.64 -2.99 26.63
N ALA A 88 15.80 -3.46 26.20
CA ALA A 88 16.42 -4.54 26.94
C ALA A 88 16.42 -4.02 28.39
N THR A 89 15.62 -4.66 29.23
CA THR A 89 15.91 -4.72 30.65
C THR A 89 16.92 -5.87 30.74
N PRO A 90 18.25 -5.62 30.66
CA PRO A 90 19.13 -6.41 31.48
C PRO A 90 18.56 -6.38 32.89
N ASP A 91 18.58 -7.52 33.54
CA ASP A 91 18.33 -7.66 34.97
C ASP A 91 16.86 -7.91 35.30
N ALA A 92 16.43 -9.13 34.93
CA ALA A 92 15.51 -9.89 35.74
C ALA A 92 15.91 -9.75 37.23
N PRO A 93 14.94 -9.57 38.14
CA PRO A 93 15.22 -9.56 39.58
C PRO A 93 15.71 -10.95 40.00
N THR A 94 17.03 -11.14 40.04
CA THR A 94 17.71 -12.35 40.56
C THR A 94 17.95 -12.26 42.08
N ALA A 95 17.17 -11.46 42.80
CA ALA A 95 17.24 -11.40 44.27
C ALA A 95 15.86 -11.68 44.89
N ALA A 96 15.26 -12.79 44.47
CA ALA A 96 14.20 -13.46 45.21
C ALA A 96 14.81 -14.67 45.95
N SER A 97 15.78 -14.42 46.84
CA SER A 97 16.33 -15.42 47.78
C SER A 97 17.41 -14.78 48.65
N ASP A 98 17.01 -14.10 49.72
CA ASP A 98 17.77 -13.73 50.95
C ASP A 98 16.89 -12.65 51.61
N SER A 99 16.41 -12.66 52.84
CA SER A 99 16.74 -13.36 54.08
C SER A 99 15.58 -12.95 55.01
N VAL A 100 14.79 -13.87 55.55
CA VAL A 100 14.98 -14.39 56.92
C VAL A 100 14.94 -13.28 57.98
N THR A 101 13.90 -13.35 58.82
CA THR A 101 13.76 -12.80 60.19
C THR A 101 13.90 -11.29 60.40
N HIS A 102 12.84 -10.68 60.94
CA HIS A 102 12.80 -9.93 62.21
C HIS A 102 11.30 -9.65 62.42
N GLU A 103 10.59 -10.43 63.24
CA GLU A 103 10.39 -10.15 64.68
C GLU A 103 10.32 -8.65 65.00
#